data_AF-A0A3M1E1H1-F1
#
_entry.id   AF-A0A3M1E1H1-F1
#
_cell.length_a   1.000
_cell.length_b   1.000
_cell.length_c   1.000
_cell.angle_alpha   90.00
_cell.angle_beta   90.00
_cell.angle_gamma   90.00
#
_symmetry.space_group_name_H-M   'P 1'
#
loop_
_entity.id
_entity.type
_entity.pdbx_description
1 polymer ?
#
loop_
_entity_poly.entity_id
_entity_poly.type
_entity_poly.pdbx_seq_one_letter_code
_entity_poly.pdbx_strand_id
1 'polypeptide(L)'
;MSNEAGCSHRSLPQFRRHGRNWRENRYVYPVLSRRSGGLSIGINLNPDKACNFDCVYCQVDRTTPPRVREVDPDALQAELAEMLEAARSGAIFAEPEFSSVPAALRRVCDIAFSGDGEPTTCKHFKECVQIAAELKRRFA
;
A
#
# COMPACT_ATOMS: atom_id res chain seq x y z
N MET A 1 32.32 20.48 22.78
CA MET A 1 32.82 19.80 21.57
C MET A 1 31.77 18.79 21.17
N SER A 2 31.16 19.09 20.03
CA SER A 2 29.98 18.47 19.44
C SER A 2 30.18 16.98 19.22
N ASN A 3 29.22 16.15 19.63
CA ASN A 3 29.05 14.84 19.03
C ASN A 3 27.66 14.83 18.40
N GLU A 4 27.59 15.33 17.16
CA GLU A 4 26.42 15.19 16.31
C GLU A 4 26.20 13.70 16.09
N ALA A 5 25.13 13.16 16.69
CA ALA A 5 24.63 11.84 16.38
C ALA A 5 24.12 11.87 14.92
N GLY A 6 25.04 11.64 13.99
CA GLY A 6 24.76 11.54 12.57
C GLY A 6 23.62 10.57 12.32
N CYS A 7 22.61 11.04 11.58
CA CYS A 7 21.52 10.24 11.04
C CYS A 7 22.13 9.16 10.13
N SER A 8 22.50 8.02 10.71
CA SER A 8 22.93 6.86 9.95
C SER A 8 21.73 6.38 9.14
N HIS A 9 21.70 6.70 7.85
CA HIS A 9 20.78 6.14 6.86
C HIS A 9 21.03 4.64 6.68
N ARG A 10 20.83 3.84 7.74
CA ARG A 10 20.72 2.39 7.61
C ARG A 10 19.51 2.12 6.73
N SER A 11 19.75 1.53 5.57
CA SER A 11 18.69 1.05 4.69
C SER A 11 17.85 0.03 5.47
N LEU A 12 16.63 0.42 5.83
CA LEU A 12 15.71 -0.46 6.53
C LEU A 12 15.35 -1.65 5.61
N PRO A 13 15.31 -2.90 6.12
CA PRO A 13 14.98 -4.06 5.30
C PRO A 13 13.58 -3.93 4.67
N GLN A 14 12.65 -3.24 5.32
CA GLN A 14 11.31 -2.93 4.81
C GLN A 14 11.35 -2.14 3.50
N PHE A 15 12.38 -1.33 3.26
CA PHE A 15 12.51 -0.59 2.01
C PHE A 15 12.79 -1.47 0.78
N ARG A 16 13.12 -2.74 0.98
CA ARG A 16 13.26 -3.74 -0.09
C ARG A 16 12.00 -4.61 -0.24
N ARG A 17 11.01 -4.45 0.64
CA ARG A 17 9.74 -5.17 0.58
C ARG A 17 8.75 -4.34 -0.24
N HIS A 18 8.43 -4.87 -1.42
CA HIS A 18 7.48 -4.26 -2.35
C HIS A 18 6.30 -5.19 -2.68
N GLY A 19 6.09 -6.20 -1.82
CA GLY A 19 4.97 -7.12 -1.96
C GLY A 19 3.65 -6.35 -1.89
N ARG A 20 2.75 -6.65 -2.83
CA ARG A 20 1.40 -6.07 -2.91
C ARG A 20 0.38 -6.96 -2.19
N ASN A 21 0.76 -7.47 -1.03
CA ASN A 21 -0.06 -8.39 -0.25
C ASN A 21 -0.02 -8.02 1.23
N TRP A 22 -1.10 -8.32 1.94
CA TRP A 22 -1.20 -8.15 3.37
C TRP A 22 -2.20 -9.15 3.93
N ARG A 23 -1.70 -10.19 4.61
CA ARG A 23 -2.57 -11.24 5.19
C ARG A 23 -3.55 -11.76 4.13
N GLU A 24 -4.85 -11.70 4.41
CA GLU A 24 -5.95 -12.11 3.53
C GLU A 24 -6.53 -10.97 2.69
N ASN A 25 -5.99 -9.75 2.78
CA ASN A 25 -6.50 -8.62 2.00
C ASN A 25 -6.36 -8.89 0.50
N ARG A 26 -7.41 -8.56 -0.24
CA ARG A 26 -7.48 -8.72 -1.69
C ARG A 26 -6.93 -7.50 -2.43
N TYR A 27 -7.09 -6.31 -1.85
CA TYR A 27 -6.85 -5.04 -2.55
C TYR A 27 -5.86 -4.14 -1.80
N VAL A 28 -5.91 -4.11 -0.47
CA VAL A 28 -5.17 -3.12 0.33
C VAL A 28 -3.94 -3.72 0.99
N TYR A 29 -2.80 -3.04 0.89
CA TYR A 29 -1.54 -3.48 1.49
C TYR A 29 -0.66 -2.32 1.99
N PRO A 30 0.13 -2.52 3.05
CA PRO A 30 1.03 -1.50 3.57
C PRO A 30 2.42 -1.60 2.94
N VAL A 31 3.04 -0.44 2.67
CA VAL A 31 4.42 -0.36 2.20
C VAL A 31 5.16 0.71 2.98
N LEU A 32 6.34 0.38 3.51
CA LEU A 32 7.23 1.42 4.03
C LEU A 32 7.91 2.12 2.85
N SER A 33 7.50 3.36 2.58
CA SER A 33 7.96 4.14 1.45
C SER A 33 9.20 4.96 1.80
N ARG A 34 10.28 4.74 1.04
CA ARG A 34 11.46 5.64 1.07
C ARG A 34 11.15 7.03 0.56
N ARG A 35 10.27 7.13 -0.45
CA ARG A 35 9.95 8.40 -1.13
C ARG A 35 9.05 9.27 -0.28
N SER A 36 8.04 8.67 0.32
CA SER A 36 7.08 9.36 1.20
C SER A 36 7.62 9.52 2.62
N GLY A 37 8.65 8.76 2.98
CA GLY A 37 9.32 8.83 4.27
C GLY A 37 8.47 8.27 5.42
N GLY A 38 7.65 7.26 5.16
CA GLY A 38 6.73 6.66 6.14
C GLY A 38 5.87 5.56 5.51
N LEU A 39 4.74 5.25 6.13
CA LEU A 39 3.81 4.23 5.64
C LEU A 39 2.98 4.77 4.47
N SER A 40 3.08 4.11 3.32
CA SER A 40 2.19 4.28 2.17
C SER A 40 1.21 3.12 2.16
N ILE A 41 -0.08 3.41 1.96
CA ILE A 41 -1.11 2.37 1.85
C ILE A 41 -1.41 2.17 0.37
N GLY A 42 -1.01 1.02 -0.17
CA GLY A 42 -1.25 0.64 -1.55
C GLY A 42 -2.64 0.04 -1.74
N ILE A 43 -3.26 0.33 -2.89
CA ILE A 43 -4.52 -0.26 -3.36
C ILE A 43 -4.29 -0.86 -4.75
N ASN A 44 -4.41 -2.18 -4.89
CA ASN A 44 -4.33 -2.91 -6.16
C ASN A 44 -5.73 -3.15 -6.73
N LEU A 45 -6.12 -2.37 -7.74
CA LEU A 45 -7.39 -2.53 -8.45
C LEU A 45 -7.32 -3.47 -9.66
N ASN A 46 -6.15 -4.09 -9.88
CA ASN A 46 -5.92 -5.00 -10.99
C ASN A 46 -5.49 -6.38 -10.49
N PRO A 47 -6.26 -7.04 -9.59
CA PRO A 47 -5.97 -8.43 -9.20
C PRO A 47 -6.10 -9.39 -10.39
N ASP A 48 -6.78 -8.94 -11.45
CA ASP A 48 -6.88 -9.59 -12.75
C ASP A 48 -5.70 -9.32 -13.68
N LYS A 49 -4.82 -8.37 -13.28
CA LYS A 49 -3.68 -7.89 -14.04
C LYS A 49 -4.07 -7.24 -15.37
N ALA A 50 -5.27 -6.67 -15.47
CA ALA A 50 -5.66 -5.89 -16.64
C ALA A 50 -4.81 -4.63 -16.76
N CYS A 51 -4.27 -4.36 -17.94
CA CYS A 51 -3.43 -3.20 -18.23
C CYS A 51 -3.56 -2.88 -19.72
N ASN A 52 -3.77 -1.61 -20.06
CA ASN A 52 -3.82 -1.12 -21.44
C ASN A 52 -2.45 -0.68 -21.98
N PHE A 53 -1.38 -0.84 -21.20
CA PHE A 53 0.00 -0.63 -21.63
C PHE A 53 0.70 -1.96 -21.93
N ASP A 54 1.54 -1.96 -22.97
CA ASP A 54 2.42 -3.06 -23.35
C ASP A 54 3.89 -2.67 -23.13
N CYS A 55 4.26 -2.46 -21.86
CA CYS A 55 5.60 -1.99 -21.52
C CYS A 55 6.64 -3.10 -21.69
N VAL A 56 7.67 -2.87 -22.52
CA VAL A 56 8.82 -3.79 -22.70
C VAL A 56 9.61 -4.10 -21.42
N TYR A 57 9.40 -3.30 -20.37
CA TYR A 57 10.03 -3.43 -19.06
C TYR A 57 9.04 -3.88 -17.97
N CYS A 58 7.85 -4.38 -18.33
CA CYS A 58 6.85 -4.81 -17.37
C CYS A 58 7.37 -5.98 -16.51
N GLN A 59 7.35 -5.81 -15.19
CA GLN A 59 7.76 -6.84 -14.22
C GLN A 59 6.58 -7.62 -13.62
N VAL A 60 5.35 -7.33 -14.06
CA VAL A 60 4.18 -8.11 -13.65
C VAL A 60 4.21 -9.45 -14.37
N ASP A 61 4.23 -10.54 -13.62
CA ASP A 61 4.06 -11.87 -14.16
C ASP A 61 2.63 -12.06 -14.68
N ARG A 62 2.46 -12.08 -16.01
CA ARG A 62 1.16 -12.25 -16.68
C ARG A 62 0.73 -13.72 -16.81
N THR A 63 1.57 -14.67 -16.40
CA THR A 63 1.29 -16.12 -16.56
C THR A 63 0.49 -16.71 -15.41
N THR A 64 0.54 -16.09 -14.23
CA THR A 64 -0.19 -16.58 -13.06
C THR A 64 -1.67 -16.15 -13.08
N PRO A 65 -2.59 -17.04 -12.71
CA PRO A 65 -4.02 -16.77 -12.77
C PRO A 65 -4.42 -15.63 -11.84
N PRO A 66 -5.49 -14.89 -12.17
CA PRO A 66 -5.97 -13.82 -11.35
C PRO A 66 -6.62 -14.36 -10.07
N ARG A 67 -6.35 -13.72 -8.93
CA ARG A 67 -7.01 -14.09 -7.65
C ARG A 67 -8.49 -13.71 -7.65
N VAL A 68 -8.79 -12.56 -8.23
CA VAL A 68 -10.13 -11.98 -8.34
C VAL A 68 -10.23 -11.35 -9.72
N ARG A 69 -11.39 -11.45 -10.38
CA ARG A 69 -11.62 -10.88 -11.71
C ARG A 69 -12.34 -9.54 -11.69
N GLU A 70 -13.12 -9.27 -10.65
CA GLU A 70 -13.86 -8.02 -10.49
C GLU A 70 -13.59 -7.43 -9.11
N VAL A 71 -13.35 -6.13 -9.07
CA VAL A 71 -13.13 -5.43 -7.80
C VAL A 71 -14.47 -5.31 -7.08
N ASP A 72 -14.45 -5.64 -5.81
CA ASP A 72 -15.56 -5.51 -4.87
C ASP A 72 -15.31 -4.25 -4.01
N PRO A 73 -16.01 -3.14 -4.27
CA PRO A 73 -15.79 -1.86 -3.58
C PRO A 73 -16.06 -1.95 -2.06
N ASP A 74 -17.05 -2.75 -1.63
CA ASP A 74 -17.41 -2.90 -0.22
C ASP A 74 -16.27 -3.59 0.55
N ALA A 75 -15.70 -4.63 -0.03
CA ALA A 75 -14.54 -5.29 0.57
C ALA A 75 -13.30 -4.41 0.58
N LEU A 76 -13.05 -3.64 -0.50
CA LEU A 76 -11.98 -2.66 -0.51
C LEU A 76 -12.16 -1.61 0.59
N GLN A 77 -13.39 -1.12 0.79
CA GLN A 77 -13.71 -0.18 1.84
C GLN A 77 -13.43 -0.75 3.23
N ALA A 78 -13.84 -1.99 3.48
CA ALA A 78 -13.57 -2.68 4.75
C ALA A 78 -12.05 -2.84 4.99
N GLU A 79 -11.32 -3.38 4.01
CA GLU A 79 -9.87 -3.58 4.11
C GLU A 79 -9.12 -2.25 4.32
N LEU A 80 -9.53 -1.18 3.64
CA LEU A 80 -8.90 0.13 3.77
C LEU A 80 -9.18 0.76 5.14
N ALA A 81 -10.41 0.64 5.64
CA ALA A 81 -10.77 1.13 6.96
C ALA A 81 -9.99 0.41 8.06
N GLU A 82 -9.87 -0.92 7.99
CA GLU A 82 -9.06 -1.73 8.91
C GLU A 82 -7.58 -1.35 8.86
N MET A 83 -7.03 -1.17 7.66
CA MET A 83 -5.63 -0.77 7.48
C MET A 83 -5.35 0.62 8.07
N LEU A 84 -6.25 1.58 7.85
CA LEU A 84 -6.13 2.93 8.40
C LEU A 84 -6.25 2.93 9.92
N GLU A 85 -7.16 2.12 10.49
CA GLU A 85 -7.26 1.94 11.94
C GLU A 85 -6.00 1.31 12.53
N ALA A 86 -5.48 0.26 11.90
CA ALA A 86 -4.25 -0.41 12.34
C ALA A 86 -3.04 0.53 12.29
N ALA A 87 -2.98 1.41 11.28
CA ALA A 87 -1.94 2.41 11.17
C ALA A 87 -2.09 3.53 12.22
N ARG A 88 -3.31 4.01 12.46
CA ARG A 88 -3.61 5.06 13.45
C ARG A 88 -3.38 4.61 14.89
N SER A 89 -3.86 3.41 15.24
CA SER A 89 -3.65 2.79 16.55
C SER A 89 -2.20 2.35 16.77
N GLY A 90 -1.41 2.26 15.70
CA GLY A 90 -0.04 1.77 15.73
C GLY A 90 0.08 0.24 15.77
N ALA A 91 -1.05 -0.49 15.74
CA ALA A 91 -1.07 -1.95 15.70
C ALA A 91 -0.23 -2.51 14.55
N ILE A 92 -0.20 -1.83 13.39
CA ILE A 92 0.62 -2.24 12.26
C ILE A 92 2.11 -2.29 12.60
N PHE A 93 2.59 -1.42 13.49
CA PHE A 93 4.00 -1.38 13.90
C PHE A 93 4.33 -2.36 15.02
N ALA A 94 3.35 -3.13 15.52
CA ALA A 94 3.60 -4.29 16.37
C ALA A 94 3.87 -5.56 15.54
N GLU A 95 3.51 -5.56 14.25
CA GLU A 95 3.70 -6.70 13.37
C GLU A 95 5.18 -6.99 13.09
N PRO A 96 5.61 -8.26 12.97
CA PRO A 96 7.01 -8.61 12.75
C PRO A 96 7.67 -7.85 11.59
N GLU A 97 6.92 -7.61 10.51
CA GLU A 97 7.36 -6.92 9.30
C GLU A 97 7.67 -5.43 9.54
N PHE A 98 6.99 -4.79 10.49
CA PHE A 98 7.08 -3.35 10.75
C PHE A 98 7.60 -3.00 12.15
N SER A 99 7.83 -4.00 13.02
CA SER A 99 8.30 -3.84 14.41
C SER A 99 9.58 -3.01 14.57
N SER A 100 10.50 -3.14 13.61
CA SER A 100 11.77 -2.40 13.60
C SER A 100 11.71 -1.02 12.93
N VAL A 101 10.53 -0.57 12.50
CA VAL A 101 10.37 0.77 11.90
C VAL A 101 10.59 1.84 12.97
N PRO A 102 11.50 2.82 12.76
CA PRO A 102 11.71 3.92 13.69
C PRO A 102 10.47 4.79 13.86
N ALA A 103 10.26 5.34 15.06
CA ALA A 103 9.10 6.18 15.38
C ALA A 103 8.88 7.34 14.38
N ALA A 104 9.97 7.95 13.91
CA ALA A 104 9.92 9.03 12.91
C ALA A 104 9.22 8.64 11.59
N LEU A 105 9.20 7.35 11.24
CA LEU A 105 8.56 6.83 10.02
C LEU A 105 7.18 6.19 10.29
N ARG A 106 6.72 6.15 11.55
CA ARG A 106 5.45 5.52 11.95
C ARG A 106 4.24 6.43 11.73
N ARG A 107 4.04 6.84 10.48
CA ARG A 107 2.90 7.68 10.08
C ARG A 107 2.42 7.29 8.68
N VAL A 108 1.11 7.37 8.46
CA VAL A 108 0.54 7.27 7.12
C VAL A 108 0.91 8.55 6.35
N CYS A 109 1.53 8.38 5.19
CA CYS A 109 1.95 9.49 4.33
C CYS A 109 1.00 9.67 3.15
N ASP A 110 0.54 8.56 2.56
CA ASP A 110 -0.30 8.58 1.38
C ASP A 110 -1.11 7.28 1.25
N ILE A 111 -2.14 7.36 0.40
CA ILE A 111 -2.89 6.23 -0.14
C ILE A 111 -2.63 6.23 -1.64
N ALA A 112 -2.14 5.12 -2.19
CA ALA A 112 -1.68 5.03 -3.56
C ALA A 112 -2.40 3.90 -4.32
N PHE A 113 -3.13 4.26 -5.37
CA PHE A 113 -3.64 3.30 -6.34
C PHE A 113 -2.48 2.79 -7.18
N SER A 114 -2.02 1.58 -6.87
CA SER A 114 -0.88 0.95 -7.50
C SER A 114 -1.01 -0.57 -7.41
N GLY A 115 -0.74 -1.26 -8.52
CA GLY A 115 -1.16 -2.64 -8.65
C GLY A 115 -0.41 -3.41 -9.73
N ASP A 116 -0.99 -4.54 -10.10
CA ASP A 116 -0.46 -5.42 -11.16
C ASP A 116 -0.96 -5.00 -12.56
N GLY A 117 -1.42 -3.76 -12.72
CA GLY A 117 -2.01 -3.26 -13.95
C GLY A 117 -2.14 -1.75 -13.95
N GLU A 118 -2.99 -1.25 -14.86
CA GLU A 118 -3.34 0.18 -14.92
C GLU A 118 -4.60 0.42 -14.08
N PRO A 119 -4.53 1.13 -12.93
CA PRO A 119 -5.68 1.28 -12.05
C PRO A 119 -6.88 1.95 -12.72
N THR A 120 -6.63 2.88 -13.65
CA THR A 120 -7.69 3.64 -14.32
C THR A 120 -8.54 2.82 -15.28
N THR A 121 -8.11 1.59 -15.64
CA THR A 121 -8.93 0.67 -16.45
C THR A 121 -9.96 -0.11 -15.61
N CYS A 122 -9.89 -0.03 -14.27
CA CYS A 122 -10.88 -0.69 -13.42
C CYS A 122 -12.24 0.00 -13.53
N LYS A 123 -13.32 -0.77 -13.76
CA LYS A 123 -14.69 -0.25 -13.87
C LYS A 123 -15.12 0.55 -12.63
N HIS A 124 -14.69 0.10 -11.45
CA HIS A 124 -15.00 0.71 -10.16
C HIS A 124 -13.98 1.79 -9.74
N PHE A 125 -13.09 2.23 -10.62
CA PHE A 125 -12.02 3.17 -10.26
C PHE A 125 -12.55 4.43 -9.57
N LYS A 126 -13.58 5.07 -10.13
CA LYS A 126 -14.19 6.28 -9.55
C LYS A 126 -14.72 6.04 -8.13
N GLU A 127 -15.45 4.96 -7.93
CA GLU A 127 -16.04 4.58 -6.65
C GLU A 127 -14.96 4.28 -5.61
N CYS A 128 -13.92 3.53 -5.98
CA CYS A 128 -12.79 3.22 -5.11
C CYS A 128 -12.02 4.48 -4.69
N VAL A 129 -11.86 5.45 -5.60
CA VAL A 129 -11.26 6.77 -5.28
C VAL A 129 -12.13 7.55 -4.30
N GLN A 130 -13.46 7.52 -4.47
CA GLN A 130 -14.39 8.18 -3.55
C GLN A 130 -14.32 7.56 -2.14
N ILE A 131 -14.32 6.23 -2.04
CA ILE A 131 -14.12 5.48 -0.80
C ILE A 131 -12.81 5.90 -0.12
N ALA A 132 -11.69 5.88 -0.87
CA ALA A 132 -10.39 6.24 -0.32
C ALA A 132 -10.35 7.71 0.16
N ALA A 133 -10.97 8.64 -0.58
CA ALA A 133 -11.04 10.04 -0.19
C ALA A 133 -11.90 10.25 1.06
N GLU A 134 -13.01 9.54 1.20
CA GLU A 134 -13.87 9.58 2.38
C GLU A 134 -13.16 9.02 3.62
N LEU A 135 -12.57 7.82 3.51
CA LEU A 135 -11.83 7.22 4.61
C LEU A 135 -10.61 8.05 4.98
N LYS A 136 -9.90 8.62 4.02
CA LYS A 136 -8.80 9.55 4.31
C LYS A 136 -9.28 10.74 5.14
N ARG A 137 -10.43 11.34 4.84
CA ARG A 137 -10.99 12.45 5.65
C ARG A 137 -11.38 12.01 7.05
N ARG A 138 -11.91 10.79 7.20
CA ARG A 138 -12.34 10.23 8.50
C ARG A 138 -11.17 9.89 9.42
N PHE A 139 -10.04 9.48 8.85
CA PHE A 139 -8.86 9.01 9.58
C PHE A 139 -7.69 10.01 9.59
N ALA A 140 -7.81 11.15 8.90
CA ALA A 140 -6.82 12.24 8.89
C ALA A 140 -6.65 12.88 10.28
#